data_AF-A0A0D6AFD4-F1
#
_entry.id   AF-A0A0D6AFD4-F1
#
_cell.length_a   1.000
_cell.length_b   1.000
_cell.length_c   1.000
_cell.angle_alpha   90.00
_cell.angle_beta   90.00
_cell.angle_gamma   90.00
#
_symmetry.space_group_name_H-M   'P 1'
#
loop_
_entity.id
_entity.type
_entity.pdbx_description
1 polymer ?
#
loop_
_entity_poly.entity_id
_entity_poly.type
_entity_poly.pdbx_seq_one_letter_code
_entity_poly.pdbx_strand_id
1 'polypeptide(L)'
;MTTIITESGWTTKEIEISQQILNKAYQRETETLVAQVQHQINNMTDIAQLWQVHDLLSAKRYDLDGKYDARESMLIFTFAQLLKEGWISLEELHGLDQAKLAKVSSLSKI
;
A
#
# COMPACT_ATOMS: atom_id res chain seq x y z
N MET A 1 -4.23 -29.07 11.20
CA MET A 1 -4.85 -28.30 10.11
C MET A 1 -3.90 -28.36 8.93
N THR A 2 -4.38 -28.75 7.74
CA THR A 2 -3.54 -28.90 6.55
C THR A 2 -3.33 -27.53 5.92
N THR A 3 -2.08 -27.07 5.85
CA THR A 3 -1.71 -25.84 5.16
C THR A 3 -1.88 -26.05 3.65
N ILE A 4 -2.78 -25.30 3.02
CA ILE A 4 -2.93 -25.29 1.56
C ILE A 4 -1.94 -24.27 0.99
N ILE A 5 -1.16 -24.71 0.01
CA ILE A 5 -0.16 -23.90 -0.70
C ILE A 5 -0.68 -23.69 -2.12
N THR A 6 -0.71 -22.44 -2.57
CA THR A 6 -1.09 -22.09 -3.95
C THR A 6 0.03 -22.40 -4.93
N GLU A 7 -0.26 -22.42 -6.23
CA GLU A 7 0.75 -22.63 -7.28
C GLU A 7 1.88 -21.59 -7.24
N SER A 8 1.61 -20.40 -6.69
CA SER A 8 2.58 -19.31 -6.55
C SER A 8 3.41 -19.39 -5.26
N GLY A 9 3.20 -20.42 -4.42
CA GLY A 9 3.97 -20.68 -3.20
C GLY A 9 3.51 -19.87 -1.97
N TRP A 10 2.28 -19.34 -1.99
CA TRP A 10 1.67 -18.68 -0.85
C TRP A 10 0.78 -19.65 -0.07
N THR A 11 0.87 -19.61 1.25
CA THR A 11 -0.08 -20.35 2.09
C THR A 11 -1.37 -19.56 2.25
N THR A 12 -2.49 -20.24 2.53
CA THR A 12 -3.75 -19.56 2.88
C THR A 12 -3.57 -18.56 4.01
N LYS A 13 -2.71 -18.87 5.00
CA LYS A 13 -2.46 -17.97 6.13
C LYS A 13 -1.72 -16.70 5.70
N GLU A 14 -0.72 -16.83 4.84
CA GLU A 14 0.00 -15.68 4.29
C GLU A 14 -0.90 -14.81 3.41
N ILE A 15 -1.85 -15.40 2.68
CA ILE A 15 -2.84 -14.65 1.88
C ILE A 15 -3.77 -13.85 2.80
N GLU A 16 -4.29 -14.45 3.87
CA GLU A 16 -5.10 -13.73 4.86
C GLU A 16 -4.34 -12.54 5.47
N ILE A 17 -3.08 -12.77 5.89
CA ILE A 17 -2.21 -11.72 6.42
C ILE A 17 -2.03 -10.61 5.38
N SER A 18 -1.78 -10.98 4.13
CA SER A 18 -1.57 -10.04 3.04
C SER A 18 -2.78 -9.14 2.81
N GLN A 19 -3.98 -9.71 2.77
CA GLN A 19 -5.22 -8.93 2.62
C GLN A 19 -5.42 -7.96 3.77
N GLN A 20 -5.15 -8.37 5.01
CA GLN A 20 -5.27 -7.51 6.19
C GLN A 20 -4.30 -6.32 6.13
N ILE A 21 -3.05 -6.58 5.75
CA ILE A 21 -2.02 -5.54 5.62
C ILE A 21 -2.39 -4.55 4.52
N LEU A 22 -2.79 -5.03 3.33
CA LEU A 22 -3.15 -4.17 2.21
C LEU A 22 -4.34 -3.27 2.56
N ASN A 23 -5.39 -3.83 3.18
CA ASN A 23 -6.56 -3.06 3.61
C ASN A 23 -6.18 -1.97 4.62
N LYS A 24 -5.35 -2.31 5.61
CA LYS A 24 -4.90 -1.36 6.64
C LYS A 24 -4.03 -0.24 6.05
N ALA A 25 -3.14 -0.59 5.13
CA ALA A 25 -2.29 0.36 4.42
C ALA A 25 -3.11 1.31 3.53
N TYR A 26 -4.12 0.78 2.81
CA TYR A 26 -5.04 1.57 2.00
C TYR A 26 -5.83 2.55 2.86
N GLN A 27 -6.34 2.09 3.99
CA GLN A 27 -7.05 2.95 4.94
C GLN A 27 -6.15 4.09 5.44
N ARG A 28 -4.91 3.80 5.85
CA ARG A 28 -3.95 4.83 6.30
C ARG A 28 -3.64 5.86 5.21
N GLU A 29 -3.34 5.41 3.99
CA GLU A 29 -3.03 6.31 2.87
C GLU A 29 -4.22 7.21 2.54
N THR A 30 -5.42 6.63 2.46
CA THR A 30 -6.63 7.39 2.13
C THR A 30 -7.05 8.35 3.24
N GLU A 31 -6.96 7.97 4.52
CA GLU A 31 -7.19 8.86 5.65
C GLU A 31 -6.20 10.03 5.66
N THR A 32 -4.93 9.76 5.36
CA THR A 32 -3.88 10.80 5.25
C THR A 32 -4.18 11.75 4.10
N LEU A 33 -4.57 11.23 2.93
CA LEU A 33 -4.95 12.03 1.77
C LEU A 33 -6.16 12.91 2.06
N VAL A 34 -7.20 12.37 2.71
CA VAL A 34 -8.39 13.14 3.11
C VAL A 34 -8.00 14.28 4.05
N ALA A 35 -7.19 14.01 5.07
CA ALA A 35 -6.72 15.04 6.01
C ALA A 35 -5.90 16.13 5.31
N GLN A 36 -5.01 15.75 4.38
CA GLN A 36 -4.23 16.68 3.57
C GLN A 36 -5.13 17.59 2.72
N VAL A 37 -6.12 17.02 2.04
CA VAL A 37 -7.06 17.76 1.18
C VAL A 37 -7.91 18.71 2.02
N GLN A 38 -8.45 18.25 3.16
CA GLN A 38 -9.20 19.11 4.07
C GLN A 38 -8.35 20.30 4.54
N HIS A 39 -7.09 20.06 4.92
CA HIS A 39 -6.17 21.12 5.30
C HIS A 39 -5.92 22.12 4.16
N GLN A 40 -5.71 21.66 2.93
CA GLN A 40 -5.50 22.54 1.77
C GLN A 40 -6.75 23.38 1.46
N ILE A 41 -7.94 22.76 1.49
CA ILE A 41 -9.21 23.46 1.24
C ILE A 41 -9.47 24.54 2.29
N ASN A 42 -9.27 24.22 3.58
CA ASN A 42 -9.55 25.16 4.68
C ASN A 42 -8.60 26.36 4.72
N ASN A 43 -7.42 26.26 4.09
CA ASN A 43 -6.40 27.33 4.04
C ASN A 43 -6.30 28.01 2.67
N MET A 44 -7.22 27.71 1.76
CA MET A 44 -7.22 28.25 0.40
C MET A 44 -7.64 29.73 0.39
N THR A 45 -6.86 30.56 -0.31
CA THR A 45 -7.08 32.00 -0.49
C THR A 45 -7.32 32.38 -1.95
N ASP A 46 -6.98 31.51 -2.92
CA ASP A 46 -7.14 31.78 -4.34
C ASP A 46 -7.51 30.53 -5.16
N ILE A 47 -7.88 30.77 -6.43
CA ILE A 47 -8.31 29.73 -7.36
C ILE A 47 -7.16 28.83 -7.86
N ALA A 48 -5.90 29.31 -7.82
CA ALA A 48 -4.77 28.50 -8.26
C ALA A 48 -4.52 27.33 -7.30
N GLN A 49 -4.73 27.55 -6.01
CA GLN A 49 -4.70 26.50 -4.98
C GLN A 49 -5.80 25.44 -5.17
N LEU A 50 -6.99 25.82 -5.68
CA LEU A 50 -8.03 24.85 -6.04
C LEU A 50 -7.55 23.91 -7.14
N TRP A 51 -6.87 24.45 -8.16
CA TRP A 51 -6.31 23.63 -9.24
C TRP A 51 -5.20 22.70 -8.75
N GLN A 52 -4.38 23.13 -7.78
CA GLN A 52 -3.41 22.24 -7.15
C GLN A 52 -4.06 21.05 -6.42
N VAL A 53 -5.18 21.27 -5.73
CA VAL A 53 -5.97 20.18 -5.12
C VAL A 53 -6.52 19.23 -6.19
N HIS A 54 -7.04 19.77 -7.30
CA HIS A 54 -7.51 18.96 -8.42
C HIS A 54 -6.41 18.08 -9.01
N ASP A 55 -5.22 18.65 -9.24
CA ASP A 55 -4.10 17.94 -9.85
C ASP A 55 -3.54 16.88 -8.90
N LEU A 56 -3.47 17.18 -7.60
CA LEU A 56 -3.13 16.22 -6.55
C LEU A 56 -4.09 15.03 -6.57
N LEU A 57 -5.41 15.29 -6.55
CA LEU A 57 -6.42 14.23 -6.55
C LEU A 57 -6.40 13.39 -7.83
N SER A 58 -6.16 14.04 -8.98
CA SER A 58 -6.02 13.36 -10.27
C SER A 58 -4.82 12.40 -10.27
N ALA A 59 -3.67 12.86 -9.77
CA ALA A 59 -2.48 12.03 -9.63
C ALA A 59 -2.70 10.89 -8.63
N LYS A 60 -3.31 11.19 -7.47
CA LYS A 60 -3.54 10.20 -6.41
C LYS A 60 -4.55 9.13 -6.79
N ARG A 61 -5.55 9.44 -7.61
CA ARG A 61 -6.46 8.43 -8.14
C ARG A 61 -5.73 7.39 -8.98
N TYR A 62 -4.88 7.85 -9.91
CA TYR A 62 -4.09 6.95 -10.76
C TYR A 62 -3.13 6.08 -9.93
N ASP A 63 -2.48 6.68 -8.93
CA ASP A 63 -1.59 5.98 -7.99
C ASP A 63 -2.34 4.88 -7.22
N LEU A 64 -3.47 5.20 -6.60
CA LEU A 64 -4.26 4.26 -5.79
C LEU A 64 -4.86 3.11 -6.60
N ASP A 65 -5.31 3.36 -7.84
CA ASP A 65 -5.94 2.35 -8.70
C ASP A 65 -4.97 1.19 -9.04
N GLY A 66 -3.66 1.46 -9.11
CA GLY A 66 -2.65 0.46 -9.46
C GLY A 66 -1.82 -0.08 -8.29
N LYS A 67 -1.72 0.67 -7.19
CA LYS A 67 -0.77 0.37 -6.11
C LYS A 67 -1.13 -0.86 -5.28
N TYR A 68 -2.41 -1.05 -4.96
CA TYR A 68 -2.86 -2.08 -4.02
C TYR A 68 -3.19 -3.42 -4.71
N ASP A 69 -2.26 -3.91 -5.52
CA ASP A 69 -2.45 -5.16 -6.26
C ASP A 69 -2.29 -6.38 -5.35
N ALA A 70 -3.41 -7.07 -5.11
CA ALA A 70 -3.50 -8.24 -4.24
C ALA A 70 -3.25 -9.58 -4.95
N ARG A 71 -2.91 -9.57 -6.25
CA ARG A 71 -2.54 -10.81 -6.97
C ARG A 71 -1.27 -11.38 -6.36
N GLU A 72 -1.25 -12.69 -6.12
CA GLU A 72 -0.14 -13.38 -5.44
C GLU A 72 1.23 -13.16 -6.11
N SER A 73 1.25 -13.05 -7.44
CA SER A 73 2.46 -12.74 -8.22
C SER A 73 2.97 -11.31 -8.03
N MET A 74 2.12 -10.38 -7.59
CA MET A 74 2.43 -8.96 -7.40
C MET A 74 2.70 -8.59 -5.94
N LEU A 75 2.20 -9.38 -4.97
CA LEU A 75 2.29 -9.06 -3.54
C LEU A 75 3.68 -8.65 -3.06
N ILE A 76 4.75 -9.30 -3.53
CA ILE A 76 6.13 -8.94 -3.15
C ILE A 76 6.48 -7.51 -3.59
N PHE A 77 6.10 -7.12 -4.81
CA PHE A 77 6.32 -5.78 -5.33
C PHE A 77 5.41 -4.76 -4.65
N THR A 78 4.14 -5.11 -4.46
CA THR A 78 3.17 -4.29 -3.72
C THR A 78 3.68 -3.95 -2.31
N PHE A 79 4.14 -4.95 -1.54
CA PHE A 79 4.70 -4.71 -0.21
C PHE A 79 6.00 -3.90 -0.24
N ALA A 80 6.87 -4.13 -1.23
CA ALA A 80 8.10 -3.35 -1.36
C ALA A 80 7.81 -1.86 -1.60
N GLN A 81 6.84 -1.56 -2.47
CA GLN A 81 6.38 -0.20 -2.74
C GLN A 81 5.78 0.43 -1.47
N LEU A 82 4.85 -0.26 -0.81
CA LEU A 82 4.20 0.26 0.41
C LEU A 82 5.20 0.48 1.56
N LEU A 83 6.24 -0.36 1.66
CA LEU A 83 7.31 -0.20 2.64
C LEU A 83 8.20 1.00 2.31
N LYS A 84 8.54 1.19 1.03
CA LYS A 84 9.31 2.34 0.54
C LYS A 84 8.58 3.66 0.77
N GLU A 85 7.27 3.66 0.57
CA GLU A 85 6.40 4.84 0.79
C GLU A 85 6.01 5.03 2.27
N GLY A 86 6.34 4.09 3.15
CA GLY A 86 6.08 4.18 4.59
C GLY A 86 4.64 3.89 5.02
N TRP A 87 3.81 3.30 4.14
CA TRP A 87 2.43 2.92 4.47
C TRP A 87 2.33 1.65 5.33
N ILE A 88 3.38 0.83 5.28
CA ILE A 88 3.56 -0.35 6.14
C ILE A 88 4.96 -0.36 6.74
N SER A 89 5.12 -1.15 7.80
CA SER A 89 6.42 -1.50 8.37
C SER A 89 6.77 -2.97 8.11
N LEU A 90 8.05 -3.32 8.20
CA LEU A 90 8.51 -4.72 8.06
C LEU A 90 7.92 -5.61 9.16
N GLU A 91 7.69 -5.07 10.35
CA GLU A 91 7.08 -5.78 11.48
C GLU A 91 5.65 -6.22 11.19
N GLU A 92 4.90 -5.43 10.41
CA GLU A 92 3.53 -5.77 10.03
C GLU A 92 3.47 -6.97 9.07
N LEU A 93 4.57 -7.28 8.38
CA LEU A 93 4.68 -8.46 7.51
C LEU A 93 5.04 -9.73 8.30
N HIS A 94 5.10 -9.67 9.62
CA HIS A 94 5.37 -10.83 10.46
C HIS A 94 4.33 -11.94 10.22
N GLY A 95 4.81 -13.15 9.92
CA GLY A 95 3.99 -14.30 9.54
C GLY A 95 4.08 -14.67 8.07
N LEU A 96 4.73 -13.84 7.24
CA LEU A 96 5.22 -14.25 5.93
C LEU A 96 6.52 -15.06 6.04
N ASP A 97 6.74 -15.95 5.07
CA ASP A 97 7.99 -16.69 4.95
C ASP A 97 9.22 -15.77 4.87
N GLN A 98 10.33 -16.19 5.47
CA GLN A 98 11.56 -15.40 5.58
C GLN A 98 12.16 -15.04 4.21
N ALA A 99 12.05 -15.92 3.21
CA ALA A 99 12.54 -15.61 1.88
C ALA A 99 11.69 -14.53 1.19
N LYS A 100 10.39 -14.48 1.47
CA LYS A 100 9.49 -13.41 0.99
C LYS A 100 9.83 -12.07 1.65
N LEU A 101 10.02 -12.06 2.97
CA LEU A 101 10.43 -10.86 3.73
C LEU A 101 11.76 -10.29 3.22
N ALA A 102 12.75 -11.14 2.98
CA ALA A 102 14.05 -10.72 2.45
C ALA A 102 13.93 -10.07 1.06
N LYS A 103 13.08 -10.60 0.18
CA LYS A 103 12.79 -10.01 -1.14
C LYS A 103 12.13 -8.64 -1.02
N VAL A 104 11.08 -8.52 -0.19
CA VAL A 104 10.39 -7.25 0.06
C VAL A 104 11.36 -6.19 0.57
N SER A 105 12.15 -6.52 1.60
CA SER A 105 13.12 -5.58 2.17
C SER A 105 14.17 -5.13 1.15
N SER A 106 14.65 -6.05 0.30
CA SER A 106 15.64 -5.72 -0.73
C SER A 106 15.06 -4.80 -1.81
N LEU A 107 13.86 -5.12 -2.30
CA LEU A 107 13.18 -4.33 -3.34
C LEU A 107 12.75 -2.95 -2.86
N SER A 108 12.41 -2.78 -1.58
CA SER A 108 12.01 -1.48 -1.02
C SER A 108 13.13 -0.41 -1.04
N LYS A 109 14.38 -0.83 -1.25
CA LYS A 109 15.56 0.05 -1.26
C LYS A 109 15.97 0.52 -2.66
N ILE A 110 15.30 0.00 -3.70
CA ILE A 110 15.48 0.38 -5.10
C ILE A 110 14.47 1.47 -5.42
#